data_AF-S6G3C8-F1
#
_entry.id   AF-S6G3C8-F1
#
_cell.length_a   1.000
_cell.length_b   1.000
_cell.length_c   1.000
_cell.angle_alpha   90.00
_cell.angle_beta   90.00
_cell.angle_gamma   90.00
#
_symmetry.space_group_name_H-M   'P 1'
#
loop_
_entity.id
_entity.type
_entity.pdbx_description
1 polymer ?
#
loop_
_entity_poly.entity_id
_entity_poly.type
_entity_poly.pdbx_seq_one_letter_code
_entity_poly.pdbx_strand_id
1 'polypeptide(L)'
;MMIVFLISLLVIWILFFIFVVVFRYLLNRKDQKLKESNSEIDKIFIQNRKSWIIDNKTVILIKEYDYYENFNRIPFFGEYKETKKFLENTKVRFTSTEKLISNLKSSEDQLLLNFLHCEKLLLLAFDELKLEYNKESVLFLSKYYKQYWTIFRELMVNDFVENILKNEISCAIKNISCDVEDEIKKINDTLLQQTLNLIKELKIDIYQANLTIKKRSKKKVFSKKFNIVNQSYALLEISTLSKTKEVKKAYKSILKRYNPNFKQEYVYNKTEINKVYDFIKRLKSIRN
;
A
#
# COMPACT_ATOMS: atom_id res chain seq x y z
N MET A 1 12.96 40.09 60.24
CA MET A 1 13.81 39.21 59.42
C MET A 1 13.07 37.99 58.87
N MET A 2 12.40 37.20 59.72
CA MET A 2 11.69 35.98 59.29
C MET A 2 10.57 36.21 58.26
N ILE A 3 9.80 37.29 58.40
CA ILE A 3 8.72 37.65 57.45
C ILE A 3 9.28 38.02 56.07
N VAL A 4 10.37 38.78 56.02
CA VAL A 4 11.03 39.17 54.77
C VAL A 4 11.62 37.94 54.06
N PHE A 5 12.20 37.00 54.82
CA PHE A 5 12.69 35.74 54.29
C PHE A 5 11.54 34.89 53.69
N LEU A 6 10.42 34.76 54.39
CA LEU A 6 9.24 34.04 53.90
C LEU A 6 8.66 34.65 52.63
N ILE A 7 8.58 35.98 52.54
CA ILE A 7 8.12 36.69 51.34
C ILE A 7 9.07 36.43 50.17
N SER A 8 10.39 36.52 50.39
CA SER A 8 11.37 36.26 49.33
C SER A 8 11.32 34.82 48.81
N LEU A 9 11.08 33.84 49.68
CA LEU A 9 10.92 32.44 49.30
C LEU A 9 9.66 32.24 48.45
N LEU A 10 8.56 32.89 48.83
CA LEU A 10 7.28 32.81 48.14
C LEU A 10 7.35 33.41 46.72
N VAL A 11 8.06 34.52 46.55
CA VAL A 11 8.32 35.13 45.23
C VAL A 11 9.15 34.21 44.33
N ILE A 12 10.19 33.56 44.86
CA ILE A 12 11.00 32.59 44.10
C ILE A 12 10.14 31.40 43.65
N TRP A 13 9.27 30.88 44.52
CA TRP A 13 8.35 29.80 44.18
C TRP A 13 7.35 30.19 43.09
N ILE A 14 6.80 31.41 43.13
CA ILE A 14 5.90 31.91 42.09
C ILE A 14 6.63 32.06 40.75
N LEU A 15 7.85 32.63 40.74
CA LEU A 15 8.63 32.78 39.52
C LEU A 15 9.04 31.43 38.92
N PHE A 16 9.39 30.45 39.77
CA PHE A 16 9.68 29.08 39.33
C PHE A 16 8.43 28.42 38.72
N PHE A 17 7.26 28.61 39.33
CA PHE A 17 6.00 28.07 38.82
C PHE A 17 5.62 28.67 37.46
N ILE A 18 5.75 29.99 37.30
CA ILE A 18 5.52 30.68 36.01
C ILE A 18 6.50 30.16 34.95
N PHE A 19 7.78 30.02 35.29
CA PHE A 19 8.79 29.49 34.37
C PHE A 19 8.46 28.07 33.91
N VAL A 20 8.07 27.17 34.82
CA VAL A 20 7.70 25.78 34.48
C VAL A 20 6.45 25.72 33.59
N VAL A 21 5.43 26.55 33.86
CA VAL A 21 4.20 26.61 33.06
C VAL A 21 4.48 27.15 31.66
N VAL A 22 5.23 28.24 31.54
CA VAL A 22 5.59 28.85 30.25
C VAL A 22 6.50 27.91 29.44
N PHE A 23 7.47 27.25 30.09
CA PHE A 23 8.36 26.29 29.44
C PHE A 23 7.60 25.05 28.94
N ARG A 24 6.67 24.50 29.74
CA ARG A 24 5.78 23.40 29.29
C ARG A 24 4.86 23.83 28.16
N TYR A 25 4.30 25.04 28.21
CA TYR A 25 3.46 25.57 27.15
C TYR A 25 4.24 25.74 25.83
N LEU A 26 5.46 26.27 25.89
CA LEU A 26 6.34 26.42 24.71
C LEU A 26 6.78 25.07 24.12
N LEU A 27 7.09 24.08 24.97
CA LEU A 27 7.39 22.71 24.52
C LEU A 27 6.17 22.04 23.88
N ASN A 28 4.99 22.11 24.52
CA ASN A 28 3.75 21.56 23.96
C ASN A 28 3.37 22.24 22.64
N ARG A 29 3.60 23.55 22.48
CA ARG A 29 3.30 24.28 21.24
C ARG A 29 4.24 23.91 20.10
N LYS A 30 5.52 23.62 20.38
CA LYS A 30 6.46 23.04 19.40
C LYS A 30 6.05 21.63 19.00
N ASP A 31 5.68 20.79 19.96
CA ASP A 31 5.24 19.41 19.68
C ASP A 31 3.88 19.34 18.98
N GLN A 32 2.94 20.23 19.29
CA GLN A 32 1.67 20.36 18.57
C GLN A 32 1.89 20.81 17.13
N LYS A 33 2.70 21.84 16.87
CA LYS A 33 3.05 22.24 15.49
C LYS A 33 3.75 21.11 14.72
N LEU A 34 4.59 20.33 15.37
CA LEU A 34 5.27 19.19 14.75
C LEU A 34 4.30 18.01 14.48
N LYS A 35 3.30 17.80 15.34
CA LYS A 35 2.22 16.83 15.13
C LYS A 35 1.24 17.29 14.04
N GLU A 36 0.89 18.57 14.00
CA GLU A 36 0.01 19.16 12.98
C GLU A 36 0.65 19.18 11.58
N SER A 37 1.94 19.55 11.46
CA SER A 37 2.61 19.52 10.15
C SER A 37 2.81 18.09 9.62
N ASN A 38 3.06 17.13 10.52
CA ASN A 38 3.06 15.72 10.16
C ASN A 38 1.66 15.21 9.82
N SER A 39 0.59 15.77 10.40
CA SER A 39 -0.79 15.38 10.11
C SER A 39 -1.22 15.77 8.69
N GLU A 40 -0.78 16.91 8.17
CA GLU A 40 -1.13 17.34 6.81
C GLU A 40 -0.38 16.53 5.75
N ILE A 41 0.91 16.30 5.96
CA ILE A 41 1.72 15.43 5.08
C ILE A 41 1.20 13.99 5.12
N ASP A 42 0.82 13.47 6.29
CA ASP A 42 0.25 12.13 6.42
C ASP A 42 -1.15 12.03 5.76
N LYS A 43 -1.96 13.10 5.77
CA LYS A 43 -3.20 13.17 4.99
C LYS A 43 -2.94 13.10 3.49
N ILE A 44 -1.91 13.79 2.99
CA ILE A 44 -1.50 13.73 1.57
C ILE A 44 -1.08 12.30 1.19
N PHE A 45 -0.34 11.61 2.05
CA PHE A 45 -0.02 10.20 1.85
C PHE A 45 -1.27 9.33 1.72
N ILE A 46 -2.26 9.52 2.61
CA ILE A 46 -3.49 8.73 2.58
C ILE A 46 -4.34 9.05 1.34
N GLN A 47 -4.42 10.32 0.93
CA GLN A 47 -5.12 10.72 -0.30
C GLN A 47 -4.43 10.16 -1.55
N ASN A 48 -3.11 10.26 -1.65
CA ASN A 48 -2.38 9.71 -2.79
C ASN A 48 -2.51 8.17 -2.84
N ARG A 49 -2.44 7.49 -1.70
CA ARG A 49 -2.69 6.03 -1.61
C ARG A 49 -4.04 5.64 -2.18
N LYS A 50 -5.10 6.38 -1.83
CA LYS A 50 -6.43 6.15 -2.41
C LYS A 50 -6.41 6.26 -3.92
N SER A 51 -5.76 7.29 -4.48
CA SER A 51 -5.64 7.44 -5.93
C SER A 51 -4.91 6.26 -6.61
N TRP A 52 -3.93 5.65 -5.94
CA TRP A 52 -3.20 4.49 -6.49
C TRP A 52 -4.03 3.20 -6.50
N ILE A 53 -4.92 3.04 -5.52
CA ILE A 53 -5.75 1.84 -5.34
C ILE A 53 -7.12 1.98 -6.06
N ILE A 54 -7.61 3.20 -6.26
CA ILE A 54 -9.00 3.49 -6.67
C ILE A 54 -9.10 4.01 -8.13
N ASP A 55 -8.12 4.74 -8.66
CA ASP A 55 -8.22 5.33 -10.01
C ASP A 55 -8.14 4.29 -11.15
N ASN A 56 -7.82 3.04 -10.83
CA ASN A 56 -7.65 1.99 -11.80
C ASN A 56 -8.97 1.29 -12.09
N LYS A 57 -9.40 1.26 -13.37
CA LYS A 57 -10.49 0.38 -13.82
C LYS A 57 -10.14 -1.06 -13.42
N THR A 58 -10.86 -1.60 -12.44
CA THR A 58 -10.65 -2.97 -11.93
C THR A 58 -11.47 -3.98 -12.70
N VAL A 59 -12.50 -3.55 -13.43
CA VAL A 59 -13.31 -4.42 -14.27
C VAL A 59 -12.68 -4.50 -15.66
N ILE A 60 -12.25 -5.70 -16.05
CA ILE A 60 -11.52 -5.98 -17.29
C ILE A 60 -12.34 -6.93 -18.16
N LEU A 61 -12.46 -6.61 -19.44
CA LEU A 61 -13.07 -7.48 -20.44
C LEU A 61 -12.10 -8.60 -20.82
N ILE A 62 -12.54 -9.85 -20.68
CA ILE A 62 -11.85 -11.04 -21.17
C ILE A 62 -12.31 -11.27 -22.60
N LYS A 63 -11.62 -10.64 -23.56
CA LYS A 63 -12.10 -10.46 -24.94
C LYS A 63 -12.48 -11.75 -25.65
N GLU A 64 -11.70 -12.82 -25.47
CA GLU A 64 -11.95 -14.10 -26.16
C GLU A 64 -13.25 -14.78 -25.73
N TYR A 65 -13.69 -14.54 -24.49
CA TYR A 65 -14.85 -15.20 -23.88
C TYR A 65 -16.00 -14.25 -23.58
N ASP A 66 -15.87 -12.98 -23.96
CA ASP A 66 -16.86 -11.91 -23.85
C ASP A 66 -17.53 -11.81 -22.46
N TYR A 67 -16.72 -11.84 -21.40
CA TYR A 67 -17.19 -11.56 -20.04
C TYR A 67 -16.26 -10.61 -19.30
N TYR A 68 -16.76 -10.00 -18.23
CA TYR A 68 -16.00 -9.06 -17.41
C TYR A 68 -15.56 -9.70 -16.10
N GLU A 69 -14.31 -9.50 -15.70
CA GLU A 69 -13.77 -9.96 -14.41
C GLU A 69 -13.27 -8.76 -13.57
N ASN A 70 -13.40 -8.86 -12.25
CA ASN A 70 -13.06 -7.77 -11.33
C ASN A 70 -11.74 -8.03 -10.59
N PHE A 71 -10.70 -7.29 -10.96
CA PHE A 71 -9.36 -7.29 -10.38
C PHE A 71 -9.24 -6.25 -9.26
N ASN A 72 -10.02 -6.43 -8.20
CA ASN A 72 -10.13 -5.45 -7.13
C ASN A 72 -9.26 -5.76 -5.89
N ARG A 73 -8.51 -6.87 -5.87
CA ARG A 73 -7.63 -7.24 -4.76
C ARG A 73 -6.25 -6.61 -4.92
N ILE A 74 -5.61 -6.28 -3.80
CA ILE A 74 -4.27 -5.68 -3.79
C ILE A 74 -3.21 -6.69 -4.26
N PRO A 75 -2.24 -6.30 -5.12
CA PRO A 75 -2.13 -5.01 -5.83
C PRO A 75 -3.07 -4.83 -7.03
N PHE A 76 -3.34 -5.86 -7.82
CA PHE A 76 -4.35 -5.83 -8.91
C PHE A 76 -4.76 -7.27 -9.29
N PHE A 77 -5.36 -7.98 -8.35
CA PHE A 77 -5.64 -9.41 -8.42
C PHE A 77 -7.13 -9.73 -8.44
N GLY A 78 -7.47 -10.89 -8.99
CA GLY A 78 -8.83 -11.37 -9.17
C GLY A 78 -9.36 -12.17 -7.99
N GLU A 79 -10.69 -12.15 -7.81
CA GLU A 79 -11.41 -13.20 -7.07
C GLU A 79 -11.85 -14.34 -7.98
N TYR A 80 -11.83 -14.12 -9.30
CA TYR A 80 -12.21 -15.07 -10.35
C TYR A 80 -13.65 -15.56 -10.25
N LYS A 81 -14.56 -14.70 -9.74
CA LYS A 81 -15.97 -15.05 -9.55
C LYS A 81 -16.69 -15.19 -10.88
N GLU A 82 -16.42 -14.29 -11.82
CA GLU A 82 -17.07 -14.30 -13.12
C GLU A 82 -16.44 -15.37 -14.02
N THR A 83 -15.13 -15.60 -13.92
CA THR A 83 -14.48 -16.76 -14.54
C THR A 83 -15.09 -18.09 -14.09
N LYS A 84 -15.37 -18.27 -12.79
CA LYS A 84 -16.04 -19.50 -12.29
C LYS A 84 -17.42 -19.69 -12.91
N LYS A 85 -18.26 -18.64 -12.89
CA LYS A 85 -19.61 -18.69 -13.49
C LYS A 85 -19.56 -18.99 -14.99
N PHE A 86 -18.61 -18.40 -15.71
CA PHE A 86 -18.40 -18.66 -17.13
C PHE A 86 -18.11 -20.14 -17.40
N LEU A 87 -17.20 -20.74 -16.63
CA LEU A 87 -16.83 -22.16 -16.76
C LEU A 87 -18.00 -23.10 -16.42
N GLU A 88 -18.76 -22.77 -15.37
CA GLU A 88 -19.98 -23.49 -14.99
C GLU A 88 -21.03 -23.48 -16.12
N ASN A 89 -21.28 -22.30 -16.72
CA ASN A 89 -22.21 -22.15 -17.84
C ASN A 89 -21.73 -22.90 -19.11
N THR A 90 -20.42 -23.04 -19.28
CA THR A 90 -19.78 -23.79 -20.37
C THR A 90 -19.71 -25.30 -20.09
N LYS A 91 -20.30 -25.77 -18.98
CA LYS A 91 -20.31 -27.19 -18.55
C LYS A 91 -18.91 -27.77 -18.33
N VAL A 92 -17.92 -26.92 -18.01
CA VAL A 92 -16.60 -27.39 -17.59
C VAL A 92 -16.73 -28.07 -16.22
N ARG A 93 -16.02 -29.18 -16.02
CA ARG A 93 -16.09 -29.94 -14.76
C ARG A 93 -15.70 -29.07 -13.58
N PHE A 94 -16.38 -29.24 -12.46
CA PHE A 94 -16.07 -28.55 -11.20
C PHE A 94 -14.60 -28.73 -10.78
N THR A 95 -14.06 -29.94 -10.91
CA THR A 95 -12.66 -30.23 -10.59
C THR A 95 -11.68 -29.46 -11.48
N SER A 96 -11.95 -29.37 -12.78
CA SER A 96 -11.14 -28.58 -13.72
C SER A 96 -11.24 -27.08 -13.42
N THR A 97 -12.43 -26.61 -13.04
CA THR A 97 -12.66 -25.22 -12.62
C THR A 97 -11.87 -24.87 -11.37
N GLU A 98 -11.94 -25.67 -10.31
CA GLU A 98 -11.15 -25.40 -9.09
C GLU A 98 -9.65 -25.52 -9.33
N LYS A 99 -9.20 -26.45 -10.18
CA LYS A 99 -7.79 -26.57 -10.58
C LYS A 99 -7.30 -25.29 -11.27
N LEU A 100 -8.02 -24.80 -12.28
CA LEU A 100 -7.71 -23.52 -12.95
C LEU A 100 -7.63 -22.38 -11.94
N ILE A 101 -8.59 -22.28 -11.03
CA ILE A 101 -8.64 -21.17 -10.07
C ILE A 101 -7.48 -21.26 -9.06
N SER A 102 -7.06 -22.48 -8.73
CA SER A 102 -5.86 -22.72 -7.92
C SER A 102 -4.60 -22.32 -8.68
N ASN A 103 -4.49 -22.68 -9.95
CA ASN A 103 -3.35 -22.30 -10.80
C ASN A 103 -3.21 -20.77 -10.89
N LEU A 104 -4.30 -20.07 -11.22
CA LEU A 104 -4.29 -18.60 -11.31
C LEU A 104 -3.85 -17.95 -9.99
N LYS A 105 -4.32 -18.45 -8.84
CA LYS A 105 -3.90 -17.95 -7.53
C LYS A 105 -2.42 -18.22 -7.26
N SER A 106 -1.91 -19.38 -7.66
CA SER A 106 -0.48 -19.72 -7.56
C SER A 106 0.37 -18.77 -8.41
N SER A 107 -0.03 -18.52 -9.67
CA SER A 107 0.64 -17.55 -10.54
C SER A 107 0.64 -16.15 -9.94
N GLU A 108 -0.50 -15.69 -9.43
CA GLU A 108 -0.58 -14.40 -8.72
C GLU A 108 0.29 -14.34 -7.45
N ASP A 109 0.46 -15.45 -6.71
CA ASP A 109 1.34 -15.49 -5.53
C ASP A 109 2.80 -15.29 -5.93
N GLN A 110 3.24 -15.89 -7.04
CA GLN A 110 4.57 -15.67 -7.59
C GLN A 110 4.77 -14.22 -8.03
N LEU A 111 3.80 -13.65 -8.76
CA LEU A 111 3.81 -12.25 -9.19
C LEU A 111 3.80 -11.29 -7.99
N LEU A 112 3.11 -11.64 -6.91
CA LEU A 112 3.10 -10.84 -5.68
C LEU A 112 4.47 -10.76 -5.04
N LEU A 113 5.21 -11.87 -4.97
CA LEU A 113 6.56 -11.87 -4.41
C LEU A 113 7.50 -10.96 -5.19
N ASN A 114 7.43 -11.02 -6.52
CA ASN A 114 8.25 -10.14 -7.36
C ASN A 114 7.80 -8.67 -7.30
N PHE A 115 6.49 -8.41 -7.21
CA PHE A 115 5.96 -7.07 -6.93
C PHE A 115 6.57 -6.51 -5.64
N LEU A 116 6.49 -7.24 -4.53
CA LEU A 116 7.06 -6.77 -3.26
C LEU A 116 8.58 -6.59 -3.31
N HIS A 117 9.29 -7.41 -4.08
CA HIS A 117 10.72 -7.26 -4.33
C HIS A 117 11.03 -5.96 -5.07
N CYS A 118 10.37 -5.71 -6.20
CA CYS A 118 10.53 -4.50 -7.01
C CYS A 118 10.12 -3.23 -6.24
N GLU A 119 9.02 -3.29 -5.48
CA GLU A 119 8.61 -2.21 -4.58
C GLU A 119 9.75 -1.86 -3.61
N LYS A 120 10.35 -2.87 -2.97
CA LYS A 120 11.47 -2.65 -2.05
C LYS A 120 12.65 -1.95 -2.73
N LEU A 121 13.00 -2.32 -3.96
CA LEU A 121 14.08 -1.66 -4.72
C LEU A 121 13.78 -0.18 -4.96
N LEU A 122 12.56 0.14 -5.41
CA LEU A 122 12.13 1.52 -5.62
C LEU A 122 12.19 2.34 -4.32
N LEU A 123 11.71 1.75 -3.22
CA LEU A 123 11.67 2.42 -1.93
C LEU A 123 13.05 2.62 -1.29
N LEU A 124 13.99 1.71 -1.54
CA LEU A 124 15.39 1.93 -1.19
C LEU A 124 15.98 3.11 -1.96
N ALA A 125 15.68 3.22 -3.26
CA ALA A 125 16.10 4.37 -4.06
C ALA A 125 15.50 5.69 -3.52
N PHE A 126 14.25 5.70 -3.05
CA PHE A 126 13.66 6.89 -2.41
C PHE A 126 14.44 7.35 -1.18
N ASP A 127 14.85 6.40 -0.33
CA ASP A 127 15.61 6.71 0.88
C ASP A 127 17.06 7.16 0.56
N GLU A 128 17.66 6.62 -0.51
CA GLU A 128 19.00 7.01 -0.98
C GLU A 128 19.08 8.48 -1.41
N LEU A 129 17.97 9.05 -1.90
CA LEU A 129 17.92 10.46 -2.30
C LEU A 129 18.08 11.43 -1.12
N LYS A 130 17.87 10.96 0.12
CA LYS A 130 18.00 11.77 1.36
C LYS A 130 17.21 13.08 1.32
N LEU A 131 16.00 13.03 0.73
CA LEU A 131 15.13 14.20 0.63
C LEU A 131 14.58 14.60 2.01
N GLU A 132 14.31 15.89 2.19
CA GLU A 132 13.60 16.36 3.38
C GLU A 132 12.15 15.86 3.35
N TYR A 133 11.62 15.45 4.51
CA TYR A 133 10.23 15.04 4.65
C TYR A 133 9.30 16.25 4.65
N ASN A 134 8.91 16.70 3.46
CA ASN A 134 8.00 17.81 3.23
C ASN A 134 7.00 17.47 2.12
N LYS A 135 6.02 18.36 1.88
CA LYS A 135 4.96 18.17 0.89
C LYS A 135 5.51 17.94 -0.53
N GLU A 136 6.50 18.72 -0.95
CA GLU A 136 7.09 18.64 -2.29
C GLU A 136 7.77 17.29 -2.54
N SER A 137 8.63 16.85 -1.62
CA SER A 137 9.29 15.54 -1.68
C SER A 137 8.26 14.41 -1.71
N VAL A 138 7.21 14.49 -0.90
CA VAL A 138 6.15 13.46 -0.87
C VAL A 138 5.40 13.40 -2.19
N LEU A 139 5.02 14.54 -2.76
CA LEU A 139 4.34 14.61 -4.06
C LEU A 139 5.24 14.10 -5.19
N PHE A 140 6.50 14.51 -5.20
CA PHE A 140 7.50 14.06 -6.16
C PHE A 140 7.66 12.53 -6.13
N LEU A 141 7.92 11.94 -4.97
CA LEU A 141 8.07 10.49 -4.82
C LEU A 141 6.75 9.73 -5.10
N SER A 142 5.61 10.35 -4.77
CA SER A 142 4.28 9.80 -5.07
C SER A 142 4.02 9.61 -6.56
N LYS A 143 4.61 10.45 -7.42
CA LYS A 143 4.54 10.29 -8.90
C LYS A 143 5.14 8.96 -9.32
N TYR A 144 6.36 8.66 -8.89
CA TYR A 144 7.05 7.40 -9.26
C TYR A 144 6.36 6.20 -8.65
N TYR A 145 5.93 6.29 -7.38
CA TYR A 145 5.19 5.19 -6.77
C TYR A 145 3.87 4.92 -7.54
N LYS A 146 3.12 5.95 -7.96
CA LYS A 146 1.95 5.77 -8.85
C LYS A 146 2.31 5.12 -10.18
N GLN A 147 3.42 5.52 -10.80
CA GLN A 147 3.90 4.95 -12.06
C GLN A 147 4.21 3.45 -11.91
N TYR A 148 4.87 3.07 -10.82
CA TYR A 148 5.15 1.67 -10.50
C TYR A 148 3.87 0.81 -10.42
N TRP A 149 2.82 1.30 -9.75
CA TRP A 149 1.52 0.62 -9.72
C TRP A 149 0.85 0.55 -11.09
N THR A 150 1.01 1.58 -11.91
CA THR A 150 0.47 1.64 -13.28
C THR A 150 1.15 0.59 -14.16
N ILE A 151 2.48 0.50 -14.12
CA ILE A 151 3.26 -0.54 -14.81
C ILE A 151 2.78 -1.93 -14.41
N PHE A 152 2.65 -2.20 -13.11
CA PHE A 152 2.19 -3.51 -12.65
C PHE A 152 0.77 -3.84 -13.16
N ARG A 153 -0.14 -2.86 -13.13
CA ARG A 153 -1.50 -3.04 -13.69
C ARG A 153 -1.45 -3.36 -15.18
N GLU A 154 -0.65 -2.64 -15.95
CA GLU A 154 -0.53 -2.86 -17.40
C GLU A 154 -0.01 -4.26 -17.69
N LEU A 155 0.98 -4.75 -16.95
CA LEU A 155 1.43 -6.15 -17.05
C LEU A 155 0.31 -7.14 -16.68
N MET A 156 -0.46 -6.85 -15.63
CA MET A 156 -1.60 -7.70 -15.27
C MET A 156 -2.67 -7.74 -16.37
N VAL A 157 -2.97 -6.61 -17.01
CA VAL A 157 -4.00 -6.56 -18.06
C VAL A 157 -3.48 -7.13 -19.39
N ASN A 158 -2.29 -6.74 -19.80
CA ASN A 158 -1.79 -7.04 -21.15
C ASN A 158 -1.07 -8.38 -21.23
N ASP A 159 -0.51 -8.88 -20.12
CA ASP A 159 0.22 -10.14 -20.10
C ASP A 159 -0.49 -11.21 -19.27
N PHE A 160 -0.85 -10.93 -18.02
CA PHE A 160 -1.52 -11.95 -17.19
C PHE A 160 -2.91 -12.28 -17.71
N VAL A 161 -3.76 -11.28 -17.98
CA VAL A 161 -5.12 -11.54 -18.47
C VAL A 161 -5.12 -12.14 -19.88
N GLU A 162 -4.39 -11.53 -20.81
CA GLU A 162 -4.43 -11.93 -22.22
C GLU A 162 -3.66 -13.24 -22.49
N ASN A 163 -2.61 -13.56 -21.72
CA ASN A 163 -1.81 -14.77 -21.95
C ASN A 163 -2.02 -15.85 -20.88
N ILE A 164 -2.06 -15.51 -19.58
CA ILE A 164 -2.16 -16.54 -18.52
C ILE A 164 -3.62 -16.95 -18.28
N LEU A 165 -4.49 -16.01 -17.91
CA LEU A 165 -5.90 -16.29 -17.62
C LEU A 165 -6.60 -16.91 -18.83
N LYS A 166 -6.35 -16.35 -20.01
CA LYS A 166 -6.92 -16.85 -21.26
C LYS A 166 -6.50 -18.29 -21.55
N ASN A 167 -5.20 -18.59 -21.46
CA ASN A 167 -4.69 -19.94 -21.75
C ASN A 167 -5.19 -20.96 -20.71
N GLU A 168 -5.24 -20.58 -19.43
CA GLU A 168 -5.79 -21.45 -18.38
C GLU A 168 -7.25 -21.81 -18.68
N ILE A 169 -8.10 -20.83 -19.05
CA ILE A 169 -9.50 -21.09 -19.45
C ILE A 169 -9.57 -22.05 -20.64
N SER A 170 -8.78 -21.80 -21.68
CA SER A 170 -8.68 -22.68 -22.85
C SER A 170 -8.30 -24.11 -22.47
N CYS A 171 -7.32 -24.28 -21.59
CA CYS A 171 -6.89 -25.59 -21.12
C CYS A 171 -7.95 -26.29 -20.27
N ALA A 172 -8.69 -25.55 -19.44
CA ALA A 172 -9.78 -26.11 -18.65
C ALA A 172 -10.94 -26.60 -19.53
N ILE A 173 -11.29 -25.85 -20.59
CA ILE A 173 -12.31 -26.25 -21.57
C ILE A 173 -11.87 -27.51 -22.34
N LYS A 174 -10.61 -27.55 -22.79
CA LYS A 174 -10.03 -28.68 -23.53
C LYS A 174 -9.65 -29.86 -22.64
N ASN A 175 -9.72 -29.69 -21.31
CA ASN A 175 -9.30 -30.67 -20.31
C ASN A 175 -7.84 -31.15 -20.49
N ILE A 176 -6.93 -30.21 -20.73
CA ILE A 176 -5.48 -30.43 -20.87
C ILE A 176 -4.70 -29.66 -19.79
N SER A 177 -3.41 -29.94 -19.62
CA SER A 177 -2.53 -29.13 -18.77
C SER A 177 -2.20 -27.79 -19.43
N CYS A 178 -2.16 -26.73 -18.63
CA CYS A 178 -1.60 -25.44 -19.03
C CYS A 178 -0.20 -25.31 -18.44
N ASP A 179 0.75 -24.86 -19.25
CA ASP A 179 2.04 -24.36 -18.77
C ASP A 179 2.07 -22.85 -19.04
N VAL A 180 2.41 -22.09 -18.01
CA VAL A 180 2.44 -20.62 -18.03
C VAL A 180 3.70 -20.07 -17.35
N GLU A 181 4.70 -20.94 -17.10
CA GLU A 181 5.90 -20.58 -16.35
C GLU A 181 6.71 -19.50 -17.07
N ASP A 182 6.83 -19.62 -18.40
CA ASP A 182 7.53 -18.64 -19.23
C ASP A 182 6.83 -17.29 -19.25
N GLU A 183 5.50 -17.25 -19.30
CA GLU A 183 4.71 -16.02 -19.21
C GLU A 183 4.89 -15.33 -17.86
N ILE A 184 4.87 -16.10 -16.76
CA ILE A 184 5.11 -15.55 -15.41
C ILE A 184 6.52 -14.97 -15.32
N LYS A 185 7.51 -15.70 -15.82
CA LYS A 185 8.90 -15.24 -15.86
C LYS A 185 9.03 -13.95 -16.66
N LYS A 186 8.41 -13.87 -17.85
CA LYS A 186 8.41 -12.68 -18.69
C LYS A 186 7.79 -11.47 -17.98
N ILE A 187 6.65 -11.64 -17.29
CA ILE A 187 6.04 -10.57 -16.50
C ILE A 187 7.00 -10.11 -15.40
N ASN A 188 7.65 -11.06 -14.72
CA ASN A 188 8.56 -10.76 -13.64
C ASN A 188 9.80 -9.98 -14.09
N ASP A 189 10.43 -10.43 -15.17
CA ASP A 189 11.59 -9.78 -15.77
C ASP A 189 11.23 -8.38 -16.28
N THR A 190 10.07 -8.24 -16.91
CA THR A 190 9.58 -6.94 -17.40
C THR A 190 9.31 -5.97 -16.26
N LEU A 191 8.66 -6.42 -15.17
CA LEU A 191 8.42 -5.59 -13.98
C LEU A 191 9.74 -5.11 -13.37
N LEU A 192 10.73 -6.00 -13.26
CA LEU A 192 12.05 -5.64 -12.74
C LEU A 192 12.74 -4.60 -13.63
N GLN A 193 12.77 -4.83 -14.95
CA GLN A 193 13.38 -3.90 -15.89
C GLN A 193 12.72 -2.52 -15.84
N GLN A 194 11.39 -2.47 -15.86
CA GLN A 194 10.63 -1.21 -15.77
C GLN A 194 10.85 -0.51 -14.42
N THR A 195 10.98 -1.27 -13.33
CA THR A 195 11.32 -0.71 -12.01
C THR A 195 12.72 -0.09 -12.00
N LEU A 196 13.70 -0.74 -12.62
CA LEU A 196 15.07 -0.21 -12.74
C LEU A 196 15.11 1.05 -13.62
N ASN A 197 14.34 1.08 -14.70
CA ASN A 197 14.17 2.27 -15.55
C ASN A 197 13.55 3.42 -14.75
N LEU A 198 12.51 3.15 -13.97
CA LEU A 198 11.86 4.14 -13.12
C LEU A 198 12.81 4.71 -12.05
N ILE A 199 13.67 3.87 -11.46
CA ILE A 199 14.72 4.31 -10.53
C ILE A 199 15.76 5.18 -11.24
N LYS A 200 16.13 4.83 -12.48
CA LYS A 200 17.06 5.63 -13.29
C LYS A 200 16.46 7.00 -13.61
N GLU A 201 15.21 7.05 -14.07
CA GLU A 201 14.47 8.29 -14.31
C GLU A 201 14.35 9.14 -13.06
N LEU A 202 13.97 8.54 -11.92
CA LEU A 202 13.95 9.22 -10.61
C LEU A 202 15.29 9.90 -10.30
N LYS A 203 16.42 9.21 -10.52
CA LYS A 203 17.77 9.72 -10.27
C LYS A 203 18.16 10.85 -11.23
N ILE A 204 17.67 10.82 -12.47
CA ILE A 204 17.87 11.90 -13.45
C ILE A 204 17.01 13.11 -13.07
N ASP A 205 15.73 12.91 -12.82
CA ASP A 205 14.77 13.96 -12.54
C ASP A 205 15.11 14.69 -11.23
N ILE A 206 15.57 13.98 -10.20
CA ILE A 206 16.04 14.65 -8.96
C ILE A 206 17.32 15.45 -9.19
N TYR A 207 18.18 15.01 -10.11
CA TYR A 207 19.38 15.77 -10.48
C TYR A 207 19.01 17.06 -11.23
N GLN A 208 18.03 16.99 -12.13
CA GLN A 208 17.49 18.16 -12.84
C GLN A 208 16.69 19.08 -11.91
N ALA A 209 15.97 18.51 -10.93
CA ALA A 209 15.21 19.24 -9.93
C ALA A 209 16.08 19.87 -8.81
N ASN A 210 17.42 19.65 -8.80
CA ASN A 210 18.38 20.19 -7.83
C ASN A 210 18.44 21.74 -7.73
N LEU A 211 17.55 22.48 -8.38
CA LEU A 211 17.37 23.92 -8.13
C LEU A 211 16.31 24.25 -7.05
N THR A 212 15.45 23.31 -6.62
CA THR A 212 14.29 23.67 -5.76
C THR A 212 14.12 22.84 -4.47
N ILE A 213 14.52 21.56 -4.42
CA ILE A 213 14.24 20.70 -3.26
C ILE A 213 15.41 20.70 -2.25
N LYS A 214 15.20 21.31 -1.07
CA LYS A 214 16.22 21.40 -0.01
C LYS A 214 16.59 20.00 0.53
N LYS A 215 17.89 19.70 0.56
CA LYS A 215 18.46 18.51 1.23
C LYS A 215 18.74 18.85 2.69
N ARG A 216 17.99 18.28 3.65
CA ARG A 216 18.31 18.36 5.09
C ARG A 216 18.09 17.04 5.82
N SER A 217 18.91 16.84 6.86
CA SER A 217 19.43 15.56 7.37
C SER A 217 18.61 14.83 8.44
N LYS A 218 17.34 15.16 8.69
CA LYS A 218 16.54 14.37 9.65
C LYS A 218 15.94 13.15 8.95
N LYS A 219 16.59 11.99 9.15
CA LYS A 219 16.18 10.63 8.75
C LYS A 219 14.72 10.34 9.08
N LYS A 220 13.78 10.77 8.23
CA LYS A 220 12.50 10.08 8.08
C LYS A 220 12.61 9.19 6.86
N VAL A 221 12.29 7.92 7.06
CA VAL A 221 12.45 6.85 6.07
C VAL A 221 11.18 6.81 5.23
N PHE A 222 11.25 7.29 3.98
CA PHE A 222 10.12 7.29 3.06
C PHE A 222 9.66 5.87 2.76
N SER A 223 10.59 4.91 2.66
CA SER A 223 10.24 3.50 2.42
C SER A 223 9.22 2.96 3.42
N LYS A 224 9.32 3.33 4.70
CA LYS A 224 8.34 2.89 5.71
C LYS A 224 6.93 3.43 5.45
N LYS A 225 6.82 4.65 4.94
CA LYS A 225 5.54 5.33 4.67
C LYS A 225 4.89 4.88 3.38
N PHE A 226 5.68 4.61 2.34
CA PHE A 226 5.16 4.14 1.04
C PHE A 226 4.89 2.64 0.99
N ASN A 227 5.63 1.82 1.74
CA ASN A 227 5.53 0.36 1.67
C ASN A 227 4.10 -0.15 1.92
N ILE A 228 3.54 -0.86 0.94
CA ILE A 228 2.15 -1.33 0.96
C ILE A 228 1.86 -2.28 2.12
N VAL A 229 2.85 -3.10 2.52
CA VAL A 229 2.71 -4.03 3.66
C VAL A 229 2.56 -3.23 4.95
N ASN A 230 3.47 -2.30 5.22
CA ASN A 230 3.40 -1.45 6.40
C ASN A 230 2.09 -0.65 6.45
N GLN A 231 1.69 -0.08 5.31
CA GLN A 231 0.43 0.67 5.19
C GLN A 231 -0.81 -0.20 5.43
N SER A 232 -0.77 -1.47 5.02
CA SER A 232 -1.85 -2.44 5.23
C SER A 232 -2.00 -2.77 6.71
N TYR A 233 -0.89 -3.08 7.38
CA TYR A 233 -0.90 -3.35 8.83
C TYR A 233 -1.26 -2.11 9.65
N ALA A 234 -0.79 -0.93 9.26
CA ALA A 234 -1.15 0.33 9.89
C ALA A 234 -2.64 0.66 9.76
N LEU A 235 -3.27 0.36 8.61
CA LEU A 235 -4.73 0.52 8.43
C LEU A 235 -5.49 -0.38 9.39
N LEU A 236 -4.98 -1.59 9.67
CA LEU A 236 -5.54 -2.48 10.67
C LEU A 236 -5.12 -2.15 12.12
N GLU A 237 -4.39 -1.06 12.37
CA GLU A 237 -3.91 -0.63 13.69
C GLU A 237 -3.09 -1.72 14.42
N ILE A 238 -2.30 -2.49 13.66
CA ILE A 238 -1.51 -3.63 14.17
C ILE A 238 -0.06 -3.61 13.66
N SER A 239 0.80 -4.40 14.30
CA SER A 239 2.21 -4.58 13.91
C SER A 239 2.36 -5.62 12.80
N THR A 240 3.36 -5.47 11.93
CA THR A 240 3.72 -6.48 10.90
C THR A 240 4.13 -7.83 11.50
N LEU A 241 4.46 -7.87 12.80
CA LEU A 241 4.75 -9.09 13.56
C LEU A 241 3.50 -9.79 14.11
N SER A 242 2.32 -9.18 13.99
CA SER A 242 1.08 -9.72 14.57
C SER A 242 0.72 -11.10 14.04
N LYS A 243 0.21 -11.98 14.91
CA LYS A 243 -0.22 -13.36 14.54
C LYS A 243 -1.55 -13.34 13.79
N THR A 244 -1.87 -14.40 13.03
CA THR A 244 -3.13 -14.50 12.24
C THR A 244 -4.40 -14.26 13.09
N LYS A 245 -4.41 -14.74 14.34
CA LYS A 245 -5.52 -14.50 15.29
C LYS A 245 -5.69 -13.01 15.61
N GLU A 246 -4.58 -12.28 15.79
CA GLU A 246 -4.59 -10.84 16.07
C GLU A 246 -5.09 -10.03 14.88
N VAL A 247 -4.65 -10.38 13.67
CA VAL A 247 -5.13 -9.75 12.42
C VAL A 247 -6.65 -9.87 12.30
N LYS A 248 -7.20 -11.07 12.54
CA LYS A 248 -8.65 -11.32 12.51
C LYS A 248 -9.41 -10.52 13.58
N LYS A 249 -8.84 -10.39 14.78
CA LYS A 249 -9.43 -9.60 15.88
C LYS A 249 -9.46 -8.11 15.53
N ALA A 250 -8.35 -7.58 15.01
CA ALA A 250 -8.23 -6.18 14.61
C ALA A 250 -9.19 -5.81 13.47
N TYR A 251 -9.27 -6.65 12.43
CA TYR A 251 -10.24 -6.50 11.34
C TYR A 251 -11.68 -6.41 11.85
N LYS A 252 -12.10 -7.34 12.73
CA LYS A 252 -13.45 -7.30 13.33
C LYS A 252 -13.68 -6.04 14.16
N SER A 253 -12.67 -5.58 14.90
CA SER A 253 -12.74 -4.36 15.71
C SER A 253 -12.95 -3.12 14.82
N ILE A 254 -12.19 -3.00 13.74
CA ILE A 254 -12.30 -1.89 12.78
C ILE A 254 -13.65 -1.90 12.08
N LEU A 255 -14.13 -3.06 11.62
CA LEU A 255 -15.45 -3.15 10.99
C LEU A 255 -16.60 -2.77 11.95
N LYS A 256 -16.48 -3.05 13.25
CA LYS A 256 -17.47 -2.61 14.25
C LYS A 256 -17.45 -1.10 14.46
N ARG A 257 -16.28 -0.48 14.38
CA ARG A 257 -16.12 1.00 14.47
C ARG A 257 -16.57 1.72 13.20
N TYR A 258 -16.67 1.02 12.07
CA TYR A 258 -17.21 1.59 10.84
C TYR A 258 -18.74 1.75 10.94
N ASN A 259 -19.22 2.99 11.06
CA ASN A 259 -20.63 3.32 10.92
C ASN A 259 -20.89 4.00 9.56
N PRO A 260 -21.62 3.36 8.63
CA PRO A 260 -21.91 3.95 7.32
C PRO A 260 -22.72 5.25 7.38
N ASN A 261 -23.38 5.53 8.51
CA ASN A 261 -24.19 6.74 8.72
C ASN A 261 -23.36 7.93 9.23
N PHE A 262 -22.17 7.70 9.77
CA PHE A 262 -21.25 8.77 10.20
C PHE A 262 -20.06 8.83 9.24
N LYS A 263 -20.19 9.61 8.15
CA LYS A 263 -19.15 9.79 7.12
C LYS A 263 -17.80 10.33 7.63
N GLN A 264 -17.70 10.76 8.89
CA GLN A 264 -16.61 11.64 9.34
C GLN A 264 -15.49 10.97 10.15
N GLU A 265 -15.65 9.75 10.68
CA GLU A 265 -14.64 9.21 11.61
C GLU A 265 -13.55 8.33 10.95
N TYR A 266 -13.85 7.68 9.82
CA TYR A 266 -12.89 6.78 9.18
C TYR A 266 -12.54 7.22 7.77
N VAL A 267 -11.24 7.45 7.57
CA VAL A 267 -10.68 7.80 6.25
C VAL A 267 -10.87 6.67 5.23
N TYR A 268 -11.12 5.44 5.66
CA TYR A 268 -11.26 4.25 4.80
C TYR A 268 -12.66 3.64 4.87
N ASN A 269 -13.19 3.20 3.73
CA ASN A 269 -14.50 2.53 3.66
C ASN A 269 -14.38 1.03 3.94
N LYS A 270 -15.53 0.36 4.17
CA LYS A 270 -15.60 -1.09 4.40
C LYS A 270 -14.89 -1.91 3.32
N THR A 271 -15.01 -1.50 2.06
CA THR A 271 -14.39 -2.20 0.92
C THR A 271 -12.87 -2.19 1.02
N GLU A 272 -12.26 -1.04 1.36
CA GLU A 272 -10.82 -0.90 1.56
C GLU A 272 -10.32 -1.77 2.71
N ILE A 273 -11.07 -1.79 3.83
CA ILE A 273 -10.75 -2.59 5.02
C ILE A 273 -10.74 -4.09 4.66
N ASN A 274 -11.72 -4.55 3.87
CA ASN A 274 -11.78 -5.93 3.40
C ASN A 274 -10.57 -6.26 2.51
N LYS A 275 -10.26 -5.42 1.52
CA LYS A 275 -9.12 -5.61 0.61
C LYS A 275 -7.80 -5.74 1.38
N VAL A 276 -7.58 -4.88 2.37
CA VAL A 276 -6.38 -4.92 3.22
C VAL A 276 -6.32 -6.18 4.08
N TYR A 277 -7.45 -6.58 4.66
CA TYR A 277 -7.50 -7.82 5.44
C TYR A 277 -7.16 -9.04 4.57
N ASP A 278 -7.72 -9.13 3.37
CA ASP A 278 -7.46 -10.22 2.43
C ASP A 278 -6.00 -10.23 1.96
N PHE A 279 -5.42 -9.05 1.73
CA PHE A 279 -4.01 -8.91 1.39
C PHE A 279 -3.10 -9.42 2.51
N ILE A 280 -3.32 -9.00 3.75
CA ILE A 280 -2.51 -9.46 4.91
C ILE A 280 -2.64 -10.97 5.11
N LYS A 281 -3.86 -11.52 4.95
CA LYS A 281 -4.11 -12.95 5.05
C LYS A 281 -3.30 -13.72 4.00
N ARG A 282 -3.30 -13.24 2.75
CA ARG A 282 -2.52 -13.81 1.64
C ARG A 282 -1.01 -13.76 1.91
N LEU A 283 -0.49 -12.62 2.36
CA LEU A 283 0.94 -12.51 2.73
C LEU A 283 1.38 -13.53 3.78
N LYS A 284 0.50 -13.84 4.73
CA LYS A 284 0.78 -14.85 5.76
C LYS A 284 0.68 -16.28 5.24
N SER A 285 -0.11 -16.57 4.21
CA SER A 285 -0.18 -17.92 3.63
C SER A 285 1.02 -18.24 2.75
N ILE A 286 1.62 -17.23 2.10
CA ILE A 286 2.79 -17.44 1.22
C ILE A 286 4.10 -17.60 2.01
N ARG A 287 4.18 -17.04 3.22
CA ARG A 287 5.40 -17.07 4.05
C ARG A 287 5.51 -18.29 4.98
N ASN A 288 4.44 -19.08 5.10
CA ASN A 288 4.39 -20.31 5.88
C ASN A 288 4.56 -21.50 4.94
#